data_AF-A0A4R1QYF8-F1
#
_entry.id   AF-A0A4R1QYF8-F1
#
_cell.length_a   1.000
_cell.length_b   1.000
_cell.length_c   1.000
_cell.angle_alpha   90.00
_cell.angle_beta   90.00
_cell.angle_gamma   90.00
#
_symmetry.space_group_name_H-M   'P 1'
#
loop_
_entity.id
_entity.type
_entity.pdbx_description
1 polymer ?
#
loop_
_entity_poly.entity_id
_entity_poly.type
_entity_poly.pdbx_seq_one_letter_code
_entity_poly.pdbx_strand_id
1 'polypeptide(L)'
;MKADTACQARFFSEMSEHQILAREFFSTVLLDSLHKNFGWEKAVISYFDTKGKFLSWTSWRGILLDCKEHPYRKFAENDIVRYKIYNEAVKTGLTYFNVTPQLYKATDIITAVDYEQSAHVKFLEENFNAHYSMTLAFGINAYIQVSFLKTKSANKKSTGN
;
A
#
# COMPACT_ATOMS: atom_id res chain seq x y z
N MET A 1 -3.73 17.06 7.92
CA MET A 1 -5.09 16.51 7.71
C MET A 1 -5.54 15.91 9.03
N LYS A 2 -6.49 16.52 9.75
CA LYS A 2 -7.14 15.85 10.90
C LYS A 2 -8.14 14.87 10.29
N ALA A 3 -7.90 13.57 10.45
CA ALA A 3 -8.91 12.59 10.10
C ALA A 3 -10.14 12.82 10.98
N ASP A 4 -11.31 12.84 10.37
CA ASP A 4 -12.58 13.13 11.04
C ASP A 4 -12.89 12.00 12.04
N THR A 5 -13.05 12.33 13.33
CA THR A 5 -13.16 11.35 14.43
C THR A 5 -14.34 10.40 14.21
N ALA A 6 -15.40 10.87 13.53
CA ALA A 6 -16.57 10.07 13.18
C ALA A 6 -16.26 9.01 12.11
N CYS A 7 -15.43 9.35 11.13
CA CYS A 7 -14.98 8.44 10.08
C CYS A 7 -14.12 7.31 10.65
N GLN A 8 -13.20 7.65 11.56
CA GLN A 8 -12.39 6.66 12.28
C GLN A 8 -13.27 5.73 13.11
N ALA A 9 -14.20 6.27 13.90
CA ALA A 9 -15.10 5.48 14.73
C ALA A 9 -15.96 4.51 13.89
N ARG A 10 -16.47 4.96 12.75
CA ARG A 10 -17.24 4.13 11.81
C ARG A 10 -16.40 3.01 11.22
N PHE A 11 -15.19 3.32 10.76
CA PHE A 11 -14.24 2.31 10.27
C PHE A 11 -13.95 1.25 11.33
N PHE A 12 -13.62 1.65 12.56
CA PHE A 12 -13.35 0.70 13.64
C PHE A 12 -14.57 -0.15 14.01
N SER A 13 -15.78 0.44 14.01
CA SER A 13 -17.03 -0.30 14.22
C SER A 13 -17.24 -1.34 13.13
N GLU A 14 -17.16 -0.94 11.85
CA GLU A 14 -17.29 -1.83 10.69
C GLU A 14 -16.25 -2.97 10.74
N MET A 15 -14.99 -2.66 11.10
CA MET A 15 -13.94 -3.68 11.24
C MET A 15 -14.10 -4.57 12.48
N SER A 16 -14.74 -4.08 13.56
CA SER A 16 -14.95 -4.86 14.79
C SER A 16 -16.06 -5.92 14.68
N GLU A 17 -17.07 -5.67 13.84
CA GLU A 17 -18.13 -6.64 13.52
C GLU A 17 -17.58 -7.85 12.74
N HIS A 18 -16.40 -7.68 12.18
CA HIS A 18 -15.72 -8.65 11.36
C HIS A 18 -14.65 -9.38 12.20
N GLN A 19 -14.98 -10.53 12.81
CA GLN A 19 -13.96 -11.44 13.37
C GLN A 19 -13.21 -12.11 12.22
N ILE A 20 -12.08 -11.54 11.80
CA ILE A 20 -11.38 -12.02 10.61
C ILE A 20 -9.93 -12.45 10.87
N LEU A 21 -9.52 -13.57 10.25
CA LEU A 21 -8.11 -13.93 10.07
C LEU A 21 -7.39 -12.86 9.21
N ALA A 22 -6.08 -12.67 9.40
CA ALA A 22 -5.33 -11.61 8.71
C ALA A 22 -5.49 -11.59 7.18
N ARG A 23 -5.58 -12.76 6.53
CA ARG A 23 -5.78 -12.90 5.07
C ARG A 23 -7.12 -12.32 4.56
N GLU A 24 -8.05 -12.17 5.47
CA GLU A 24 -9.46 -12.00 5.23
C GLU A 24 -9.80 -10.55 5.73
N PHE A 25 -9.03 -10.03 6.70
CA PHE A 25 -8.89 -8.59 6.98
C PHE A 25 -8.27 -7.81 5.83
N PHE A 26 -7.14 -8.25 5.26
CA PHE A 26 -6.46 -7.54 4.16
C PHE A 26 -7.09 -7.83 2.78
N SER A 27 -8.40 -7.69 2.67
CA SER A 27 -9.17 -8.07 1.48
C SER A 27 -9.77 -6.85 0.77
N THR A 28 -10.58 -7.11 -0.26
CA THR A 28 -11.41 -6.07 -0.90
C THR A 28 -12.33 -5.38 0.11
N VAL A 29 -12.76 -6.07 1.17
CA VAL A 29 -13.59 -5.48 2.24
C VAL A 29 -12.88 -4.32 2.95
N LEU A 30 -11.58 -4.47 3.23
CA LEU A 30 -10.78 -3.40 3.80
C LEU A 30 -10.63 -2.25 2.80
N LEU A 31 -10.38 -2.54 1.52
CA LEU A 31 -10.29 -1.52 0.48
C LEU A 31 -11.60 -0.73 0.34
N ASP A 32 -12.74 -1.42 0.37
CA ASP A 32 -14.06 -0.81 0.28
C ASP A 32 -14.36 0.05 1.51
N SER A 33 -14.00 -0.41 2.71
CA SER A 33 -14.14 0.39 3.93
C SER A 33 -13.20 1.59 3.94
N LEU A 34 -11.98 1.45 3.43
CA LEU A 34 -11.04 2.57 3.27
C LEU A 34 -11.56 3.60 2.26
N HIS A 35 -12.13 3.15 1.14
CA HIS A 35 -12.75 4.01 0.16
C HIS A 35 -13.97 4.74 0.74
N LYS A 36 -14.89 4.01 1.36
CA LYS A 36 -16.14 4.53 1.93
C LYS A 36 -15.90 5.54 3.05
N ASN A 37 -14.93 5.26 3.92
CA ASN A 37 -14.68 6.10 5.09
C ASN A 37 -13.69 7.23 4.76
N PHE A 38 -12.56 6.94 4.10
CA PHE A 38 -11.49 7.92 3.91
C PHE A 38 -11.40 8.51 2.49
N GLY A 39 -12.27 8.10 1.57
CA GLY A 39 -12.25 8.56 0.18
C GLY A 39 -11.00 8.09 -0.58
N TRP A 40 -10.30 7.06 -0.10
CA TRP A 40 -9.10 6.54 -0.74
C TRP A 40 -9.47 5.65 -1.92
N GLU A 41 -9.60 6.28 -3.09
CA GLU A 41 -9.98 5.61 -4.35
C GLU A 41 -8.92 4.62 -4.86
N LYS A 42 -7.66 4.75 -4.44
CA LYS A 42 -6.54 3.99 -5.00
C LYS A 42 -5.67 3.41 -3.90
N ALA A 43 -6.11 2.30 -3.33
CA ALA A 43 -5.28 1.48 -2.45
C ALA A 43 -5.04 0.10 -3.08
N VAL A 44 -3.84 -0.43 -2.86
CA VAL A 44 -3.39 -1.73 -3.37
C VAL A 44 -2.77 -2.51 -2.21
N ILE A 45 -3.24 -3.73 -2.00
CA ILE A 45 -2.69 -4.68 -1.03
C ILE A 45 -1.80 -5.64 -1.80
N SER A 46 -0.50 -5.61 -1.58
CA SER A 46 0.46 -6.54 -2.16
C SER A 46 0.81 -7.63 -1.16
N TYR A 47 0.80 -8.87 -1.63
CA TYR A 47 1.14 -10.06 -0.88
C TYR A 47 2.43 -10.68 -1.39
N PHE A 48 3.31 -11.00 -0.45
CA PHE A 48 4.57 -11.67 -0.67
C PHE A 48 4.65 -12.92 0.22
N ASP A 49 5.62 -13.80 -0.03
CA ASP A 49 6.02 -14.79 0.95
C ASP A 49 7.01 -14.17 1.97
N THR A 50 7.38 -14.94 2.99
CA THR A 50 8.31 -14.49 4.05
C THR A 50 9.74 -14.28 3.57
N LYS A 51 10.07 -14.72 2.34
CA LYS A 51 11.33 -14.48 1.63
C LYS A 51 11.21 -13.31 0.64
N GLY A 52 10.03 -12.69 0.57
CA GLY A 52 9.77 -11.53 -0.25
C GLY A 52 9.42 -11.83 -1.72
N LYS A 53 9.13 -13.08 -2.08
CA LYS A 53 8.61 -13.43 -3.41
C LYS A 53 7.18 -12.93 -3.56
N PHE A 54 6.87 -12.26 -4.66
CA PHE A 54 5.50 -11.80 -4.96
C PHE A 54 4.54 -12.98 -5.14
N LEU A 55 3.34 -12.87 -4.57
CA LEU A 55 2.30 -13.88 -4.65
C LEU A 55 1.03 -13.36 -5.32
N SER A 56 0.60 -12.15 -4.97
CA SER A 56 -0.60 -11.52 -5.52
C SER A 56 -0.68 -10.05 -5.14
N TRP A 57 -1.60 -9.34 -5.77
CA TRP A 57 -2.12 -8.09 -5.23
C TRP A 57 -3.64 -8.05 -5.24
N THR A 58 -4.19 -7.14 -4.47
CA THR A 58 -5.62 -6.82 -4.45
C THR A 58 -5.77 -5.32 -4.62
N SER A 59 -6.60 -4.91 -5.57
CA SER A 59 -6.94 -3.51 -5.83
C SER A 59 -8.45 -3.36 -6.01
N TRP A 60 -8.91 -2.15 -6.35
CA TRP A 60 -10.30 -1.91 -6.74
C TRP A 60 -10.74 -2.70 -7.97
N ARG A 61 -9.80 -3.24 -8.76
CA ARG A 61 -10.08 -4.14 -9.89
C ARG A 61 -10.22 -5.61 -9.46
N GLY A 62 -10.13 -5.91 -8.18
CA GLY A 62 -10.13 -7.26 -7.63
C GLY A 62 -8.72 -7.80 -7.37
N ILE A 63 -8.66 -9.12 -7.16
CA ILE A 63 -7.43 -9.87 -6.86
C ILE A 63 -6.76 -10.30 -8.17
N LEU A 64 -5.45 -10.10 -8.28
CA LEU A 64 -4.64 -10.66 -9.35
C LEU A 64 -3.52 -11.50 -8.73
N LEU A 65 -3.49 -12.79 -9.07
CA LEU A 65 -2.48 -13.74 -8.60
C LEU A 65 -1.22 -13.65 -9.47
N ASP A 66 -0.06 -14.00 -8.91
CA ASP A 66 1.19 -14.08 -9.66
C ASP A 66 1.05 -15.05 -10.85
N CYS A 67 1.28 -14.52 -12.04
CA CYS A 67 1.32 -15.25 -13.31
C CYS A 67 2.40 -14.63 -14.22
N LYS A 68 2.71 -15.28 -15.35
CA LYS A 68 3.77 -14.81 -16.26
C LYS A 68 3.50 -13.41 -16.81
N GLU A 69 2.23 -13.10 -17.00
CA GLU A 69 1.74 -11.86 -17.59
C GLU A 69 1.50 -10.76 -16.54
N HIS A 70 1.67 -11.07 -15.25
CA HIS A 70 1.38 -10.13 -14.18
C HIS A 70 2.27 -8.88 -14.29
N PRO A 71 1.70 -7.66 -14.32
CA PRO A 71 2.45 -6.43 -14.60
C PRO A 71 3.58 -6.19 -13.59
N TYR A 72 3.35 -6.54 -12.31
CA TYR A 72 4.37 -6.44 -11.28
C TYR A 72 5.64 -7.27 -11.56
N ARG A 73 5.59 -8.40 -12.29
CA ARG A 73 6.81 -9.20 -12.57
C ARG A 73 7.86 -8.43 -13.35
N LYS A 74 7.45 -7.58 -14.29
CA LYS A 74 8.36 -6.75 -15.09
C LYS A 74 9.00 -5.63 -14.26
N PHE A 75 8.34 -5.26 -13.17
CA PHE A 75 8.77 -4.18 -12.28
C PHE A 75 9.52 -4.69 -11.04
N ALA A 76 9.27 -5.92 -10.60
CA ALA A 76 9.69 -6.44 -9.29
C ALA A 76 11.20 -6.31 -9.00
N GLU A 77 12.06 -6.46 -10.01
CA GLU A 77 13.51 -6.30 -9.86
C GLU A 77 13.94 -4.84 -9.68
N ASN A 78 13.12 -3.89 -10.16
CA ASN A 78 13.35 -2.45 -10.08
C ASN A 78 12.56 -1.79 -8.94
N ASP A 79 11.80 -2.56 -8.16
CA ASP A 79 11.00 -2.04 -7.04
C ASP A 79 11.88 -1.79 -5.79
N ILE A 80 12.55 -0.65 -5.82
CA ILE A 80 13.41 -0.18 -4.72
C ILE A 80 12.62 0.13 -3.44
N VAL A 81 11.35 0.50 -3.56
CA VAL A 81 10.48 0.77 -2.40
C VAL A 81 10.19 -0.53 -1.67
N ARG A 82 9.71 -1.55 -2.38
CA ARG A 82 9.47 -2.88 -1.81
C ARG A 82 10.76 -3.51 -1.27
N TYR A 83 11.89 -3.33 -1.95
CA TYR A 83 13.19 -3.83 -1.47
C TYR A 83 13.57 -3.20 -0.12
N LYS A 84 13.43 -1.87 0.02
CA LYS A 84 13.69 -1.15 1.27
C LYS A 84 12.78 -1.65 2.39
N ILE A 85 11.48 -1.73 2.14
CA ILE A 85 10.47 -2.19 3.12
C ILE A 85 10.81 -3.60 3.62
N TYR A 86 11.09 -4.54 2.72
CA TYR A 86 11.43 -5.91 3.09
C TYR A 86 12.69 -5.99 3.95
N ASN A 87 13.77 -5.32 3.54
CA ASN A 87 15.04 -5.40 4.28
C ASN A 87 14.96 -4.73 5.66
N GLU A 88 14.22 -3.63 5.79
CA GLU A 88 14.00 -3.01 7.10
C GLU A 88 13.12 -3.89 7.99
N ALA A 89 12.08 -4.52 7.43
CA ALA A 89 11.24 -5.45 8.16
C ALA A 89 12.04 -6.67 8.66
N VAL A 90 12.93 -7.23 7.84
CA VAL A 90 13.85 -8.32 8.24
C VAL A 90 14.80 -7.82 9.34
N LYS A 91 15.42 -6.65 9.15
CA LYS A 91 16.39 -6.09 10.11
C LYS A 91 15.77 -5.78 11.47
N THR A 92 14.55 -5.28 11.48
CA THR A 92 13.82 -4.89 12.69
C THR A 92 13.03 -6.04 13.31
N GLY A 93 13.01 -7.21 12.66
CA GLY A 93 12.22 -8.36 13.12
C GLY A 93 10.72 -8.07 13.14
N LEU A 94 10.19 -7.42 12.10
CA LEU A 94 8.76 -7.12 11.99
C LEU A 94 7.96 -8.43 11.98
N THR A 95 6.99 -8.53 12.89
CA THR A 95 6.05 -9.65 13.05
C THR A 95 4.62 -9.14 13.24
N TYR A 96 3.67 -10.06 13.45
CA TYR A 96 2.27 -9.74 13.77
C TYR A 96 2.09 -9.07 15.15
N PHE A 97 3.06 -9.19 16.05
CA PHE A 97 2.98 -8.63 17.40
C PHE A 97 3.42 -7.17 17.47
N ASN A 98 3.94 -6.60 16.37
CA ASN A 98 4.35 -5.22 16.33
C ASN A 98 3.12 -4.30 16.35
N VAL A 99 3.03 -3.47 17.39
CA VAL A 99 1.93 -2.51 17.59
C VAL A 99 2.24 -1.10 17.04
N THR A 100 3.49 -0.86 16.65
CA THR A 100 3.89 0.41 16.01
C THR A 100 3.75 0.29 14.49
N PRO A 101 2.91 1.12 13.84
CA PRO A 101 2.76 1.07 12.39
C PRO A 101 4.06 1.45 11.68
N GLN A 102 4.50 0.63 10.71
CA GLN A 102 5.62 0.97 9.84
C GLN A 102 5.10 1.55 8.53
N LEU A 103 5.42 2.83 8.29
CA LEU A 103 4.91 3.63 7.17
C LEU A 103 6.07 4.14 6.32
N TYR A 104 5.95 3.98 5.00
CA TYR A 104 7.00 4.28 4.04
C TYR A 104 6.46 5.19 2.94
N LYS A 105 7.03 6.38 2.76
CA LYS A 105 6.73 7.21 1.58
C LYS A 105 7.77 6.95 0.51
N ALA A 106 7.33 6.75 -0.72
CA ALA A 106 8.26 6.52 -1.83
C ALA A 106 9.23 7.70 -2.01
N THR A 107 8.80 8.93 -1.73
CA THR A 107 9.65 10.14 -1.79
C THR A 107 10.73 10.23 -0.70
N ASP A 108 10.61 9.43 0.37
CA ASP A 108 11.63 9.36 1.42
C ASP A 108 12.69 8.28 1.09
N ILE A 109 12.39 7.40 0.13
CA ILE A 109 13.24 6.28 -0.31
C ILE A 109 13.95 6.61 -1.62
N ILE A 110 13.23 7.20 -2.56
CA ILE A 110 13.74 7.61 -3.87
C ILE A 110 14.03 9.10 -3.78
N THR A 111 15.24 9.51 -4.18
CA THR A 111 15.65 10.92 -4.10
C THR A 111 14.70 11.81 -4.90
N ALA A 112 14.54 13.07 -4.47
CA ALA A 112 13.68 14.01 -5.19
C ALA A 112 14.13 14.26 -6.64
N VAL A 113 15.44 14.15 -6.91
CA VAL A 113 16.03 14.30 -8.25
C VAL A 113 15.61 13.13 -9.16
N ASP A 114 15.59 11.91 -8.62
CA ASP A 114 15.32 10.71 -9.40
C ASP A 114 13.84 10.32 -9.42
N TYR A 115 13.04 10.81 -8.47
CA TYR A 115 11.65 10.37 -8.24
C TYR A 115 10.82 10.42 -9.52
N GLU A 116 10.77 11.57 -10.19
CA GLU A 116 9.91 11.83 -11.35
C GLU A 116 10.24 10.92 -12.54
N GLN A 117 11.48 10.45 -12.68
CA GLN A 117 11.91 9.58 -13.79
C GLN A 117 12.05 8.10 -13.38
N SER A 118 11.80 7.80 -12.10
CA SER A 118 12.00 6.48 -11.53
C SER A 118 11.08 5.43 -12.17
N ALA A 119 11.56 4.17 -12.18
CA ALA A 119 10.73 3.02 -12.57
C ALA A 119 9.46 2.92 -11.71
N HIS A 120 9.53 3.36 -10.46
CA HIS A 120 8.40 3.39 -9.53
C HIS A 120 7.27 4.30 -10.03
N VAL A 121 7.59 5.56 -10.39
CA VAL A 121 6.58 6.49 -10.91
C VAL A 121 5.96 5.97 -12.20
N LYS A 122 6.76 5.49 -13.15
CA LYS A 122 6.27 4.91 -14.41
C LYS A 122 5.30 3.76 -14.14
N PHE A 123 5.67 2.86 -13.23
CA PHE A 123 4.83 1.73 -12.84
C PHE A 123 3.48 2.17 -12.25
N LEU A 124 3.49 3.16 -11.35
CA LEU A 124 2.27 3.69 -10.75
C LEU A 124 1.35 4.36 -11.78
N GLU A 125 1.92 5.11 -12.71
CA GLU A 125 1.16 5.83 -13.74
C GLU A 125 0.50 4.85 -14.72
N GLU A 126 1.26 3.87 -15.20
CA GLU A 126 0.79 2.86 -16.15
C GLU A 126 -0.29 1.95 -15.56
N ASN A 127 -0.12 1.48 -14.32
CA ASN A 127 -0.97 0.42 -13.77
C ASN A 127 -2.15 0.97 -12.97
N PHE A 128 -1.96 2.14 -12.33
CA PHE A 128 -2.89 2.67 -11.34
C PHE A 128 -3.34 4.11 -11.62
N ASN A 129 -2.78 4.77 -12.65
CA ASN A 129 -2.98 6.19 -12.91
C ASN A 129 -2.70 7.01 -11.63
N ALA A 130 -1.58 6.73 -10.97
CA ALA A 130 -1.14 7.38 -9.74
C ALA A 130 0.33 7.77 -9.86
N HIS A 131 0.79 8.65 -8.96
CA HIS A 131 2.13 9.24 -9.03
C HIS A 131 2.87 9.17 -7.70
N TYR A 132 2.16 9.26 -6.58
CA TYR A 132 2.72 9.11 -5.24
C TYR A 132 2.21 7.84 -4.58
N SER A 133 3.07 7.20 -3.78
CA SER A 133 2.66 6.09 -2.92
C SER A 133 3.16 6.25 -1.49
N MET A 134 2.34 5.75 -0.57
CA MET A 134 2.66 5.58 0.83
C MET A 134 2.25 4.16 1.25
N THR A 135 3.17 3.39 1.81
CA THR A 135 2.98 1.97 2.07
C THR A 135 3.03 1.67 3.56
N LEU A 136 2.01 1.00 4.08
CA LEU A 136 1.99 0.38 5.39
C LEU A 136 2.45 -1.07 5.27
N ALA A 137 3.39 -1.48 6.13
CA ALA A 137 3.93 -2.83 6.16
C ALA A 137 3.40 -3.63 7.35
N PHE A 138 2.98 -4.87 7.10
CA PHE A 138 2.41 -5.78 8.10
C PHE A 138 2.95 -7.21 7.96
N GLY A 139 2.91 -7.93 9.09
CA GLY A 139 3.25 -9.35 9.16
C GLY A 139 4.75 -9.63 9.10
N ILE A 140 5.12 -10.91 9.20
CA ILE A 140 6.52 -11.35 9.20
C ILE A 140 7.25 -10.81 7.96
N ASN A 141 8.31 -10.04 8.17
CA ASN A 141 9.13 -9.46 7.10
C ASN A 141 8.34 -8.60 6.09
N ALA A 142 7.25 -7.96 6.53
CA ALA A 142 6.40 -7.11 5.69
C ALA A 142 5.80 -7.84 4.47
N TYR A 143 5.42 -9.11 4.63
CA TYR A 143 4.83 -9.90 3.54
C TYR A 143 3.44 -9.39 3.11
N ILE A 144 2.80 -8.54 3.92
CA ILE A 144 1.59 -7.80 3.54
C ILE A 144 1.95 -6.32 3.47
N GLN A 145 1.69 -5.69 2.34
CA GLN A 145 1.95 -4.26 2.13
C GLN A 145 0.72 -3.56 1.60
N VAL A 146 0.20 -2.58 2.34
CA VAL A 146 -0.96 -1.77 1.92
C VAL A 146 -0.45 -0.43 1.41
N SER A 147 -0.51 -0.23 0.10
CA SER A 147 -0.04 0.99 -0.57
C SER A 147 -1.22 1.91 -0.90
N PHE A 148 -1.19 3.12 -0.36
CA PHE A 148 -2.10 4.21 -0.68
C PHE A 148 -1.49 5.06 -1.79
N LEU A 149 -2.24 5.26 -2.86
CA LEU A 149 -1.78 5.91 -4.07
C LEU A 149 -2.48 7.26 -4.27
N LYS A 150 -1.75 8.24 -4.80
CA LYS A 150 -2.26 9.59 -5.06
C LYS A 150 -1.81 10.08 -6.45
N THR A 151 -2.68 10.79 -7.15
CA THR A 151 -2.37 11.44 -8.43
C THR A 151 -1.52 12.69 -8.22
N LYS A 152 -0.79 13.14 -9.26
CA LYS A 152 -0.01 14.38 -9.23
C LYS A 152 -0.87 15.63 -8.96
N SER A 153 -2.08 15.65 -9.52
CA SER A 153 -3.00 16.80 -9.47
C SER A 153 -3.62 17.08 -8.10
N ALA A 154 -3.60 16.10 -7.18
CA ALA A 154 -4.23 16.22 -5.87
C ALA A 154 -3.44 17.08 -4.85
N ASN A 155 -2.36 17.76 -5.27
CA ASN A 155 -1.70 18.81 -4.48
C ASN A 155 -2.29 20.22 -4.69
N LYS A 156 -3.24 20.42 -5.63
CA LYS A 156 -3.84 21.74 -5.88
C LYS A 156 -5.04 22.10 -5.00
N LYS A 157 -5.51 21.22 -4.10
CA LYS A 157 -6.70 21.48 -3.25
C LYS A 157 -6.41 21.97 -1.82
N SER A 158 -5.16 22.28 -1.45
CA SER A 158 -4.83 22.81 -0.11
C SER A 158 -4.39 24.28 -0.09
N THR A 159 -4.60 25.02 -1.17
CA THR A 159 -4.46 26.48 -1.21
C THR A 159 -5.74 27.06 -1.79
N GLY A 160 -6.77 27.20 -0.95
CA GLY A 160 -8.06 27.73 -1.38
C GLY A 160 -9.05 27.80 -0.22
N ASN A 161 -9.05 28.99 0.41
CA ASN A 161 -9.94 29.53 1.44
C ASN A 161 -9.77 29.03 2.88
#